data_AF-D7BC85-F1
#
_entry.id   AF-D7BC85-F1
#
_cell.length_a   1.000
_cell.length_b   1.000
_cell.length_c   1.000
_cell.angle_alpha   90.00
_cell.angle_beta   90.00
_cell.angle_gamma   90.00
#
_symmetry.space_group_name_H-M   'P 1'
#
loop_
_entity.id
_entity.type
_entity.pdbx_description
1 polymer ?
#
loop_
_entity_poly.entity_id
_entity_poly.type
_entity_poly.pdbx_seq_one_letter_code
_entity_poly.pdbx_strand_id
1 'polypeptide(L)'
;MRGWFTLITLLGLGLAQTLPTSGFFRITATQSSAAATPGAWRYSISPKTDEARLLWRQYLPFWQQTLRQGGRVQLGAYALRFVGGKLVLEPGCPVPNPSCFTRTATAIPAWQQDAVLLDFSNTLVQAIREGTQRAKPYPATLTVSKLVRLQLNSDGTYSAAPSGWRP
;
A
#
# COMPACT_ATOMS: atom_id res chain seq x y z
N MET A 1 60.20 -30.16 9.91
CA MET A 1 59.25 -30.30 8.77
C MET A 1 57.84 -30.07 9.29
N ARG A 2 56.96 -29.44 8.49
CA ARG A 2 55.60 -28.92 8.78
C ARG A 2 55.65 -27.48 9.36
N GLY A 3 55.34 -26.40 8.64
CA GLY A 3 54.34 -26.21 7.56
C GLY A 3 52.95 -26.43 8.17
N TRP A 4 51.94 -25.56 8.10
CA TRP A 4 51.54 -24.67 7.01
C TRP A 4 50.31 -23.88 7.53
N PHE A 5 50.35 -22.56 7.36
CA PHE A 5 49.28 -21.54 7.21
C PHE A 5 48.16 -21.40 8.25
N THR A 6 48.32 -20.32 9.02
CA THR A 6 47.27 -19.37 9.42
C THR A 6 46.51 -18.88 8.19
N LEU A 7 45.20 -19.10 8.14
CA LEU A 7 44.32 -18.46 7.16
C LEU A 7 43.32 -17.58 7.90
N ILE A 8 43.73 -16.32 8.06
CA ILE A 8 42.88 -15.20 8.43
C ILE A 8 42.08 -14.85 7.17
N THR A 9 40.83 -15.31 7.10
CA THR A 9 39.86 -14.77 6.15
C THR A 9 38.96 -13.78 6.86
N LEU A 10 39.40 -12.52 6.80
CA LEU A 10 38.56 -11.34 6.87
C LEU A 10 37.47 -11.44 5.79
N LEU A 11 36.29 -11.97 6.13
CA LEU A 11 35.08 -11.69 5.37
C LEU A 11 34.44 -10.43 5.95
N GLY A 12 34.89 -9.30 5.42
CA GLY A 12 34.07 -8.11 5.28
C GLY A 12 32.90 -8.42 4.36
N LEU A 13 31.78 -8.85 4.95
CA LEU A 13 30.48 -8.77 4.31
C LEU A 13 29.74 -7.66 5.01
N GLY A 14 29.66 -6.53 4.32
CA GLY A 14 28.83 -5.41 4.71
C GLY A 14 27.46 -5.93 5.10
N LEU A 15 27.10 -5.70 6.35
CA LEU A 15 25.73 -5.81 6.83
C LEU A 15 24.93 -4.78 6.02
N ALA A 16 24.48 -5.19 4.83
CA ALA A 16 23.28 -4.62 4.24
C ALA A 16 22.21 -4.87 5.29
N GLN A 17 21.98 -3.86 6.14
CA GLN A 17 20.88 -3.86 7.07
C GLN A 17 19.65 -4.02 6.19
N THR A 18 19.12 -5.24 6.14
CA THR A 18 17.80 -5.50 5.60
C THR A 18 16.85 -4.75 6.51
N LEU A 19 16.65 -3.47 6.22
CA LEU A 19 15.60 -2.69 6.83
C LEU A 19 14.33 -3.52 6.62
N PRO A 20 13.64 -3.95 7.68
CA PRO A 20 12.41 -4.70 7.51
C PRO A 20 11.43 -3.75 6.82
N THR A 21 11.29 -3.87 5.51
CA THR A 21 10.27 -3.18 4.70
C THR A 21 8.89 -3.77 4.94
N SER A 22 8.68 -4.39 6.10
CA SER A 22 7.52 -5.16 6.47
C SER A 22 7.00 -4.66 7.81
N GLY A 23 5.79 -4.11 7.82
CA GLY A 23 5.05 -3.84 9.05
C GLY A 23 4.82 -2.38 9.39
N PHE A 24 4.99 -1.46 8.44
CA PHE A 24 4.55 -0.06 8.60
C PHE A 24 3.02 0.06 8.53
N PHE A 25 2.38 -0.80 7.75
CA PHE A 25 0.93 -0.89 7.62
C PHE A 25 0.39 -2.21 8.17
N ARG A 26 -0.90 -2.19 8.53
CA ARG A 26 -1.66 -3.38 8.91
C ARG A 26 -2.90 -3.54 8.04
N ILE A 27 -3.22 -4.80 7.73
CA ILE A 27 -4.51 -5.21 7.17
C ILE A 27 -5.38 -5.66 8.34
N THR A 28 -6.59 -5.12 8.45
CA THR A 28 -7.63 -5.64 9.35
C THR A 28 -8.77 -6.17 8.51
N ALA A 29 -9.17 -7.41 8.73
CA ALA A 29 -10.24 -8.09 8.02
C ALA A 29 -11.38 -8.44 8.98
N THR A 30 -12.62 -8.12 8.61
CA THR A 30 -13.83 -8.47 9.34
C THR A 30 -14.88 -8.99 8.38
N GLN A 31 -15.83 -9.78 8.89
CA GLN A 31 -16.99 -10.23 8.13
C GLN A 31 -18.23 -9.45 8.57
N SER A 32 -19.09 -9.13 7.61
CA SER A 32 -20.35 -8.45 7.85
C SER A 32 -21.37 -9.39 8.49
N SER A 33 -21.98 -8.96 9.59
CA SER A 33 -23.18 -9.59 10.17
C SER A 33 -24.49 -9.04 9.59
N ALA A 34 -24.42 -8.14 8.61
CA ALA A 34 -25.60 -7.48 8.05
C ALA A 34 -26.47 -8.48 7.26
N ALA A 35 -27.79 -8.43 7.47
CA ALA A 35 -28.77 -9.31 6.81
C ALA A 35 -28.74 -9.21 5.27
N ALA A 36 -28.42 -8.04 4.71
CA ALA A 36 -28.34 -7.84 3.26
C ALA A 36 -27.10 -8.50 2.62
N THR A 37 -26.00 -8.65 3.36
CA THR A 37 -24.74 -9.22 2.85
C THR A 37 -24.02 -10.01 3.97
N PRO A 38 -24.62 -11.09 4.48
CA PRO A 38 -24.04 -11.87 5.58
C PRO A 38 -22.74 -12.53 5.13
N GLY A 39 -21.70 -12.43 5.96
CA GLY A 39 -20.38 -13.01 5.67
C GLY A 39 -19.55 -12.22 4.66
N ALA A 40 -20.04 -11.10 4.10
CA ALA A 40 -19.26 -10.27 3.19
C ALA A 40 -18.00 -9.71 3.88
N TRP A 41 -16.85 -9.87 3.23
CA TRP A 41 -15.57 -9.47 3.79
C TRP A 41 -15.32 -7.96 3.69
N ARG A 42 -14.78 -7.39 4.76
CA ARG A 42 -14.37 -5.99 4.86
C ARG A 42 -12.93 -5.92 5.31
N TYR A 43 -12.08 -5.36 4.47
CA TYR A 43 -10.68 -5.12 4.71
C TYR A 43 -10.43 -3.64 4.93
N SER A 44 -9.47 -3.33 5.80
CA SER A 44 -8.96 -1.97 5.96
C SER A 44 -7.45 -1.97 6.03
N ILE A 45 -6.83 -1.01 5.35
CA ILE A 45 -5.41 -0.72 5.46
C ILE A 45 -5.26 0.55 6.28
N SER A 46 -4.44 0.47 7.33
CA SER A 46 -4.11 1.59 8.19
C SER A 46 -2.63 1.60 8.56
N PRO A 47 -2.02 2.78 8.71
CA PRO A 47 -0.67 2.88 9.25
C PRO A 47 -0.64 2.31 10.67
N LYS A 48 0.34 1.45 10.94
CA LYS A 48 0.55 0.73 12.21
C LYS A 48 1.56 1.46 13.10
N THR A 49 2.66 1.95 12.53
CA THR A 49 3.75 2.58 13.29
C THR A 49 3.63 4.10 13.30
N ASP A 50 4.43 4.78 14.12
CA ASP A 50 4.45 6.25 14.18
C ASP A 50 5.02 6.89 12.92
N GLU A 51 6.04 6.26 12.33
CA GLU A 51 6.64 6.68 11.07
C GLU A 51 5.62 6.63 9.95
N ALA A 52 4.89 5.51 9.86
CA ALA A 52 3.82 5.33 8.88
C ALA A 52 2.71 6.36 9.10
N ARG A 53 2.27 6.57 10.35
CA ARG A 53 1.25 7.56 10.69
C ARG A 53 1.68 8.97 10.34
N LEU A 54 2.95 9.33 10.57
CA LEU A 54 3.52 10.63 10.26
C LEU A 54 3.53 10.88 8.76
N LEU A 55 4.07 9.95 7.97
CA LEU A 55 4.07 10.05 6.50
C LEU A 55 2.65 10.09 5.95
N TRP A 56 1.75 9.24 6.45
CA TRP A 56 0.38 9.19 5.99
C TRP A 56 -0.36 10.52 6.18
N ARG A 57 -0.11 11.24 7.28
CA ARG A 57 -0.68 12.58 7.51
C ARG A 57 -0.22 13.63 6.50
N GLN A 58 0.99 13.49 5.95
CA GLN A 58 1.55 14.43 4.98
C GLN A 58 1.17 14.06 3.54
N TYR A 59 1.20 12.77 3.21
CA TYR A 59 0.89 12.27 1.87
C TYR A 59 -0.60 12.32 1.54
N LEU A 60 -1.49 12.02 2.50
CA LEU A 60 -2.94 11.97 2.23
C LEU A 60 -3.51 13.28 1.67
N PRO A 61 -3.32 14.46 2.33
CA PRO A 61 -3.88 15.70 1.80
C PRO A 61 -3.32 16.05 0.42
N PHE A 62 -2.02 15.81 0.22
CA PHE A 62 -1.36 16.01 -1.06
C PHE A 62 -1.96 15.15 -2.16
N TRP A 63 -2.07 13.83 -1.95
CA TRP A 63 -2.68 12.91 -2.91
C TRP A 63 -4.14 13.23 -3.19
N GLN A 64 -4.94 13.53 -2.17
CA GLN A 64 -6.32 13.97 -2.37
C GLN A 64 -6.39 15.21 -3.24
N GLN A 65 -5.53 16.20 -2.99
CA GLN A 65 -5.47 17.43 -3.77
C GLN A 65 -5.03 17.16 -5.22
N THR A 66 -4.00 16.35 -5.43
CA THR A 66 -3.56 15.94 -6.76
C THR A 66 -4.71 15.29 -7.53
N LEU A 67 -5.46 14.38 -6.91
CA LEU A 67 -6.62 13.74 -7.55
C LEU A 67 -7.74 14.73 -7.86
N ARG A 68 -8.07 15.66 -6.94
CA ARG A 68 -9.07 16.71 -7.17
C ARG A 68 -8.70 17.63 -8.33
N GLN A 69 -7.41 17.87 -8.53
CA GLN A 69 -6.89 18.66 -9.65
C GLN A 69 -6.82 17.88 -10.97
N GLY A 70 -7.36 16.66 -11.02
CA GLY A 70 -7.34 15.80 -12.22
C GLY A 70 -6.00 15.09 -12.43
N GLY A 71 -5.08 15.17 -11.47
CA GLY A 71 -3.80 14.49 -11.52
C GLY A 71 -3.91 12.98 -11.28
N ARG A 72 -2.79 12.31 -11.53
CA ARG A 72 -2.60 10.88 -11.25
C ARG A 72 -1.72 10.69 -10.03
N VAL A 73 -2.17 9.86 -9.10
CA VAL A 73 -1.41 9.48 -7.90
C VAL A 73 -0.87 8.06 -8.07
N GLN A 74 0.44 7.91 -8.16
CA GLN A 74 1.10 6.62 -8.18
C GLN A 74 1.32 6.10 -6.76
N LEU A 75 0.96 4.84 -6.54
CA LEU A 75 0.96 4.13 -5.25
C LEU A 75 1.85 2.87 -5.31
N GLY A 76 2.87 2.85 -6.16
CA GLY A 76 3.69 1.68 -6.41
C GLY A 76 3.07 0.77 -7.47
N ALA A 77 2.51 -0.36 -7.03
CA ALA A 77 1.88 -1.36 -7.92
C ALA A 77 0.59 -0.88 -8.60
N TYR A 78 0.01 0.21 -8.10
CA TYR A 78 -1.24 0.79 -8.60
C TYR A 78 -1.11 2.30 -8.78
N ALA A 79 -2.07 2.88 -9.49
CA ALA A 79 -2.29 4.32 -9.53
C ALA A 79 -3.78 4.65 -9.37
N LEU A 80 -4.05 5.85 -8.87
CA LEU A 80 -5.38 6.44 -8.80
C LEU A 80 -5.48 7.64 -9.73
N ARG A 81 -6.62 7.80 -10.41
CA ARG A 81 -7.00 9.01 -11.13
C ARG A 81 -8.51 9.09 -11.30
N PHE A 82 -9.02 10.28 -11.61
CA PHE A 82 -10.41 10.42 -12.04
C PHE A 82 -10.53 10.23 -13.56
N VAL A 83 -11.57 9.50 -13.99
CA VAL A 83 -11.93 9.27 -15.39
C VAL A 83 -13.44 9.49 -15.52
N GLY A 84 -13.86 10.50 -16.28
CA GLY A 84 -15.29 10.82 -16.42
C GLY A 84 -16.00 11.06 -15.08
N GLY A 85 -15.33 11.72 -14.12
CA GLY A 85 -15.85 11.97 -12.78
C GLY A 85 -15.83 10.77 -11.81
N LYS A 86 -15.36 9.60 -12.25
CA LYS A 86 -15.24 8.40 -11.40
C LYS A 86 -13.79 8.17 -11.02
N LEU A 87 -13.55 7.85 -9.75
CA LEU A 87 -12.23 7.43 -9.31
C LEU A 87 -11.94 6.03 -9.85
N VAL A 88 -10.78 5.84 -10.44
CA VAL A 88 -10.33 4.55 -10.99
C VAL A 88 -9.01 4.19 -10.33
N LEU A 89 -8.91 2.93 -9.93
CA LEU A 89 -7.65 2.29 -9.60
C LEU A 89 -7.18 1.57 -10.88
N GLU A 90 -5.94 1.78 -11.28
CA GLU A 90 -5.37 1.14 -12.47
C GLU A 90 -4.01 0.53 -12.13
N PRO A 91 -3.53 -0.46 -12.91
CA PRO A 91 -2.18 -0.98 -12.75
C PRO A 91 -1.13 0.14 -12.80
N GLY A 92 -0.17 0.07 -11.89
CA GLY A 92 0.99 0.95 -11.79
C GLY A 92 2.25 0.23 -12.25
N CYS A 93 3.30 0.28 -11.44
CA CYS A 93 4.54 -0.43 -11.72
C CYS A 93 4.38 -1.95 -11.50
N PRO A 94 4.84 -2.81 -12.43
CA PRO A 94 4.81 -4.26 -12.23
C PRO A 94 5.73 -4.71 -11.09
N VAL A 95 6.86 -4.01 -10.92
CA VAL A 95 7.79 -4.17 -9.79
C VAL A 95 7.91 -2.82 -9.08
N PRO A 96 7.22 -2.61 -7.94
CA PRO A 96 7.25 -1.35 -7.22
C PRO A 96 8.67 -0.98 -6.76
N ASN A 97 9.06 0.25 -7.03
CA ASN A 97 10.32 0.84 -6.58
C ASN A 97 10.08 2.32 -6.18
N PRO A 98 11.06 3.00 -5.56
CA PRO A 98 10.90 4.38 -5.09
C PRO A 98 10.37 5.40 -6.12
N SER A 99 10.65 5.25 -7.42
CA SER A 99 10.17 6.19 -8.45
C SER A 99 8.70 5.98 -8.84
N CYS A 100 8.09 4.88 -8.42
CA CYS A 100 6.70 4.51 -8.71
C CYS A 100 5.67 5.18 -7.79
N PHE A 101 6.05 6.22 -7.07
CA PHE A 101 5.20 6.89 -6.10
C PHE A 101 5.09 8.38 -6.42
N THR A 102 3.88 8.93 -6.35
CA THR A 102 3.68 10.38 -6.39
C THR A 102 4.13 10.95 -5.04
N ARG A 103 5.27 11.64 -5.04
CA ARG A 103 5.91 12.15 -3.83
C ARG A 103 5.51 13.57 -3.49
N THR A 104 5.56 13.88 -2.21
CA THR A 104 5.47 15.25 -1.69
C THR A 104 6.75 15.59 -0.92
N ALA A 105 7.03 16.88 -0.79
CA ALA A 105 8.11 17.34 0.07
C ALA A 105 7.78 16.98 1.53
N THR A 106 8.73 16.34 2.22
CA THR A 106 8.63 16.03 3.64
C THR A 106 9.97 16.32 4.33
N ALA A 107 9.93 16.54 5.64
CA ALA A 107 11.14 16.61 6.46
C ALA A 107 11.73 15.22 6.79
N ILE A 108 11.14 14.14 6.28
CA ILE A 108 11.50 12.75 6.61
C ILE A 108 12.57 12.28 5.63
N PRO A 109 13.65 11.61 6.09
CA PRO A 109 14.70 11.10 5.21
C PRO A 109 14.14 10.23 4.08
N ALA A 110 14.66 10.42 2.86
CA ALA A 110 14.14 9.75 1.66
C ALA A 110 14.08 8.22 1.80
N TRP A 111 15.13 7.60 2.33
CA TRP A 111 15.18 6.14 2.54
C TRP A 111 14.05 5.63 3.46
N GLN A 112 13.64 6.43 4.44
CA GLN A 112 12.56 6.09 5.36
C GLN A 112 11.19 6.24 4.67
N GLN A 113 11.04 7.26 3.83
CA GLN A 113 9.85 7.39 2.97
C GLN A 113 9.72 6.19 2.04
N ASP A 114 10.83 5.78 1.41
CA ASP A 114 10.87 4.67 0.46
C ASP A 114 10.42 3.37 1.13
N ALA A 115 10.96 3.05 2.30
CA ALA A 115 10.59 1.86 3.05
C ALA A 115 9.09 1.81 3.39
N VAL A 116 8.52 2.94 3.84
CA VAL A 116 7.11 3.05 4.20
C VAL A 116 6.19 2.96 2.99
N LEU A 117 6.55 3.63 1.89
CA LEU A 117 5.78 3.61 0.65
C LEU A 117 5.80 2.23 -0.02
N LEU A 118 6.94 1.54 0.00
CA LEU A 118 7.05 0.18 -0.51
C LEU A 118 6.23 -0.81 0.33
N ASP A 119 6.29 -0.72 1.65
CA ASP A 119 5.43 -1.53 2.54
C ASP A 119 3.94 -1.26 2.28
N PHE A 120 3.55 0.00 2.08
CA PHE A 120 2.18 0.36 1.70
C PHE A 120 1.75 -0.31 0.39
N SER A 121 2.57 -0.21 -0.67
CA SER A 121 2.27 -0.84 -1.96
C SER A 121 2.11 -2.36 -1.83
N ASN A 122 3.02 -3.01 -1.09
CA ASN A 122 2.95 -4.46 -0.85
C ASN A 122 1.70 -4.84 -0.07
N THR A 123 1.35 -4.06 0.96
CA THR A 123 0.13 -4.24 1.76
C THR A 123 -1.12 -4.06 0.91
N LEU A 124 -1.14 -3.09 -0.01
CA LEU A 124 -2.25 -2.85 -0.93
C LEU A 124 -2.44 -4.02 -1.90
N VAL A 125 -1.36 -4.51 -2.52
CA VAL A 125 -1.37 -5.69 -3.39
C VAL A 125 -1.91 -6.91 -2.64
N GLN A 126 -1.42 -7.15 -1.42
CA GLN A 126 -1.88 -8.26 -0.60
C GLN A 126 -3.38 -8.16 -0.29
N ALA A 127 -3.86 -7.00 0.16
CA ALA A 127 -5.26 -6.82 0.53
C ALA A 127 -6.21 -6.94 -0.67
N ILE A 128 -5.82 -6.44 -1.86
CA ILE A 128 -6.62 -6.60 -3.08
C ILE A 128 -6.69 -8.08 -3.48
N ARG A 129 -5.56 -8.79 -3.46
CA ARG A 129 -5.52 -10.23 -3.77
C ARG A 129 -6.39 -11.04 -2.81
N GLU A 130 -6.21 -10.85 -1.51
CA GLU A 130 -7.01 -11.54 -0.48
C GLU A 130 -8.49 -11.21 -0.59
N GLY A 131 -8.83 -9.93 -0.77
CA GLY A 131 -10.22 -9.49 -0.90
C GLY A 131 -10.91 -10.06 -2.14
N THR A 132 -10.21 -10.11 -3.28
CA THR A 132 -10.72 -10.72 -4.52
C THR A 132 -10.98 -12.21 -4.34
N GLN A 133 -10.06 -12.94 -3.69
CA GLN A 133 -10.22 -14.36 -3.39
C GLN A 133 -11.42 -14.65 -2.48
N ARG A 134 -11.77 -13.71 -1.59
CA ARG A 134 -12.89 -13.83 -0.65
C ARG A 134 -14.17 -13.12 -1.09
N ALA A 135 -14.24 -12.63 -2.32
CA ALA A 135 -15.39 -11.89 -2.87
C ALA A 135 -16.56 -12.79 -3.32
N LYS A 136 -16.82 -13.90 -2.60
CA LYS A 136 -17.95 -14.82 -2.86
C LYS A 136 -18.67 -15.20 -1.56
N PRO A 137 -20.02 -15.25 -1.54
CA PRO A 137 -20.92 -14.91 -2.64
C PRO A 137 -21.09 -13.39 -2.86
N TYR A 138 -20.58 -12.57 -1.93
CA TYR A 138 -20.68 -11.11 -1.99
C TYR A 138 -19.34 -10.45 -2.32
N PRO A 139 -19.33 -9.31 -3.02
CA PRO A 139 -18.13 -8.50 -3.19
C PRO A 139 -17.48 -8.16 -1.84
N ALA A 140 -16.16 -8.22 -1.80
CA ALA A 140 -15.41 -7.74 -0.63
C ALA A 140 -15.23 -6.22 -0.71
N THR A 141 -15.11 -5.55 0.43
CA THR A 141 -14.77 -4.13 0.47
C THR A 141 -13.36 -3.95 1.02
N LEU A 142 -12.52 -3.17 0.37
CA LEU A 142 -11.22 -2.75 0.89
C LEU A 142 -11.20 -1.24 1.09
N THR A 143 -10.96 -0.79 2.31
CA THR A 143 -10.84 0.64 2.63
C THR A 143 -9.41 1.01 2.97
N VAL A 144 -8.81 1.88 2.15
CA VAL A 144 -7.59 2.60 2.51
C VAL A 144 -8.02 3.91 3.15
N SER A 145 -7.79 4.03 4.46
CA SER A 145 -8.37 5.11 5.27
C SER A 145 -8.03 6.50 4.72
N LYS A 146 -9.08 7.31 4.54
CA LYS A 146 -9.05 8.67 3.98
C LYS A 146 -8.53 8.78 2.53
N LEU A 147 -8.31 7.67 1.81
CA LEU A 147 -7.84 7.70 0.42
C LEU A 147 -8.88 7.14 -0.53
N VAL A 148 -9.12 5.83 -0.47
CA VAL A 148 -9.96 5.13 -1.44
C VAL A 148 -10.69 3.97 -0.77
N ARG A 149 -11.92 3.73 -1.21
CA ARG A 149 -12.68 2.51 -0.93
C ARG A 149 -12.81 1.75 -2.25
N LEU A 150 -12.46 0.48 -2.22
CA LEU A 150 -12.55 -0.45 -3.33
C LEU A 150 -13.65 -1.47 -3.04
N GLN A 151 -14.50 -1.73 -4.03
CA GLN A 151 -15.34 -2.92 -4.06
C GLN A 151 -14.66 -3.94 -4.97
N LEU A 152 -14.36 -5.11 -4.42
CA LEU A 152 -13.60 -6.18 -5.07
C LEU A 152 -14.56 -7.29 -5.44
N ASN A 153 -14.61 -7.63 -6.73
CA ASN A 153 -15.46 -8.68 -7.26
C ASN A 153 -14.64 -9.96 -7.50
N SER A 154 -15.31 -11.11 -7.52
CA SER A 154 -14.63 -12.40 -7.67
C SER A 154 -14.07 -12.69 -9.07
N ASP A 155 -14.45 -11.90 -10.06
CA ASP A 155 -13.92 -11.94 -11.44
C ASP A 155 -12.63 -11.11 -11.60
N GLY A 156 -12.12 -10.53 -10.52
CA GLY A 156 -10.93 -9.68 -10.51
C GLY A 156 -11.20 -8.23 -10.88
N THR A 157 -12.45 -7.87 -11.22
CA THR A 157 -12.83 -6.47 -11.42
C THR A 157 -13.00 -5.76 -10.08
N TYR A 158 -12.81 -4.45 -10.09
CA TYR A 158 -13.04 -3.61 -8.91
C TYR A 158 -13.51 -2.22 -9.29
N SER A 159 -14.30 -1.62 -8.41
CA SER A 159 -14.69 -0.21 -8.50
C SER A 159 -14.04 0.57 -7.36
N ALA A 160 -13.71 1.84 -7.62
CA ALA A 160 -13.07 2.72 -6.65
C ALA A 160 -13.95 3.94 -6.37
N ALA A 161 -13.97 4.36 -5.11
CA ALA A 161 -14.65 5.57 -4.66
C ALA A 161 -13.77 6.31 -3.64
N PRO A 162 -13.83 7.65 -3.60
CA PRO A 162 -13.23 8.40 -2.50
C PRO A 162 -13.70 7.88 -1.13
N SER A 163 -12.78 7.79 -0.18
CA SER A 163 -13.08 7.36 1.19
C SER A 163 -12.74 8.46 2.17
N GLY A 164 -13.74 9.02 2.84
CA GLY A 164 -13.52 10.00 3.92
C GLY A 164 -12.90 11.33 3.48
N TRP A 165 -13.09 11.74 2.23
CA TRP A 165 -12.66 13.06 1.75
C TRP A 165 -13.60 14.11 2.31
N ARG A 166 -13.05 15.17 2.91
CA ARG A 166 -13.84 16.35 3.28
C ARG A 166 -14.21 17.14 2.00
N PRO A 167 -15.37 17.83 1.97
CA PRO A 167 -15.70 18.76 0.90
C PRO A 167 -14.59 19.79 0.68
#